data_AF-A0A2M9ZT35-F1
#
_entry.id   AF-A0A2M9ZT35-F1
#
_cell.length_a   1.000
_cell.length_b   1.000
_cell.length_c   1.000
_cell.angle_alpha   90.00
_cell.angle_beta   90.00
_cell.angle_gamma   90.00
#
_symmetry.space_group_name_H-M   'P 1'
#
loop_
_entity.id
_entity.type
_entity.pdbx_description
1 polymer ?
#
loop_
_entity_poly.entity_id
_entity_poly.type
_entity_poly.pdbx_seq_one_letter_code
_entity_poly.pdbx_strand_id
1 'polypeptide(L)'
;MFFGNCRHAWVRYAQAPPESCKIYPSSRECKKALELRNSITEQKGQVHKVQQTYYLMGFYPAARVLDTANYCPEGPKVVHQYTSFSDGLYEQLSLGIYSPQTLEVECYP
;
A
#
# COMPACT_ATOMS: atom_id res chain seq x y z
N MET A 1 -23.83 -11.36 -15.17
CA MET A 1 -22.93 -10.19 -15.35
C MET A 1 -22.54 -9.71 -13.96
N PHE A 2 -21.47 -10.27 -13.37
CA PHE A 2 -20.94 -9.88 -12.06
C PHE A 2 -19.49 -9.44 -12.28
N PHE A 3 -19.29 -8.14 -12.55
CA PHE A 3 -17.97 -7.56 -12.73
C PHE A 3 -17.26 -7.47 -11.39
N GLY A 4 -15.99 -7.86 -11.38
CA GLY A 4 -15.20 -8.20 -10.20
C GLY A 4 -15.09 -7.08 -9.16
N ASN A 5 -15.53 -7.39 -7.95
CA ASN A 5 -15.03 -6.71 -6.76
C ASN A 5 -13.55 -7.09 -6.62
N CYS A 6 -12.64 -6.13 -6.84
CA CYS A 6 -11.21 -6.31 -6.56
C CYS A 6 -10.99 -6.47 -5.05
N ARG A 7 -11.17 -7.68 -4.53
CA ARG A 7 -10.89 -8.05 -3.12
C ARG A 7 -9.39 -8.04 -2.81
N HIS A 8 -8.56 -7.94 -3.85
CA HIS A 8 -7.12 -7.71 -3.77
C HIS A 8 -6.79 -6.49 -4.60
N ALA A 9 -6.25 -5.45 -3.96
CA ALA A 9 -5.79 -4.25 -4.63
C ALA A 9 -4.34 -3.99 -4.24
N TRP A 10 -3.53 -3.70 -5.26
CA TRP A 10 -2.11 -3.43 -5.11
C TRP A 10 -1.82 -2.08 -5.75
N VAL A 11 -1.34 -1.13 -4.95
CA VAL A 11 -0.91 0.18 -5.43
C VAL A 11 0.57 0.33 -5.09
N ARG A 12 1.39 0.56 -6.12
CA ARG A 12 2.82 0.86 -5.96
C ARG A 12 3.03 2.34 -6.23
N TYR A 13 3.72 3.01 -5.33
CA TYR A 13 4.05 4.41 -5.50
C TYR A 13 5.45 4.54 -6.09
N ALA A 14 5.67 5.60 -6.87
CA ALA A 14 7.01 5.95 -7.33
C ALA A 14 7.72 6.74 -6.22
N GLN A 15 8.91 6.32 -5.81
CA GLN A 15 9.75 7.12 -4.92
C GLN A 15 10.17 8.41 -5.61
N ALA A 16 10.27 9.48 -4.83
CA ALA A 16 10.88 10.72 -5.29
C ALA A 16 12.35 10.48 -5.70
N PRO A 17 12.84 11.13 -6.77
CA PRO A 17 14.24 11.07 -7.15
C PRO A 17 15.11 11.75 -6.07
N PRO A 18 16.32 11.23 -5.78
CA PRO A 18 17.23 11.84 -4.81
C PRO A 18 17.66 13.24 -5.27
N GLU A 19 18.01 14.10 -4.32
CA GLU A 19 18.28 15.53 -4.59
C GLU A 19 19.36 15.76 -5.64
N SER A 20 20.40 14.93 -5.65
CA SER A 20 21.48 14.97 -6.65
C SER A 20 20.99 14.69 -8.08
N CYS A 21 19.92 13.90 -8.24
CA CYS A 21 19.33 13.59 -9.55
C CYS A 21 18.30 14.63 -10.01
N LYS A 22 17.81 15.53 -9.14
CA LYS A 22 16.82 16.56 -9.52
C LYS A 22 17.42 17.61 -10.45
N ILE A 23 18.69 17.99 -10.22
CA ILE A 23 19.35 19.07 -10.96
C ILE A 23 20.19 18.51 -12.12
N TYR A 24 20.96 17.44 -11.87
CA TYR A 24 21.85 16.85 -12.88
C TYR A 24 21.68 15.33 -12.94
N PRO A 25 20.75 14.81 -13.76
CA PRO A 25 20.47 13.37 -13.84
C PRO A 25 21.64 12.56 -14.42
N SER A 26 22.55 13.19 -15.17
CA SER A 26 23.73 12.53 -15.75
C SER A 26 24.98 12.59 -14.87
N SER A 27 24.90 13.26 -13.71
CA SER A 27 26.05 13.42 -12.81
C SER A 27 26.48 12.10 -12.19
N ARG A 28 27.77 12.00 -11.86
CA ARG A 28 28.34 10.83 -11.19
C ARG A 28 27.77 10.67 -9.76
N GLU A 29 27.38 11.78 -9.14
CA GLU A 29 26.75 11.81 -7.81
C GLU A 29 25.33 11.26 -7.84
N CYS A 30 24.55 11.57 -8.88
CA CYS A 30 23.24 10.96 -9.09
C CYS A 30 23.34 9.44 -9.23
N LYS A 31 24.29 8.95 -10.04
CA LYS A 31 24.52 7.49 -10.20
C LYS A 31 24.86 6.81 -8.89
N LYS A 32 25.77 7.39 -8.09
CA LYS A 32 26.16 6.85 -6.79
C LYS A 32 24.99 6.82 -5.80
N ALA A 33 24.19 7.88 -5.75
CA ALA A 33 22.99 7.93 -4.90
C ALA A 33 21.95 6.89 -5.32
N LEU A 34 21.82 6.64 -6.63
CA LEU A 34 20.91 5.64 -7.18
C LEU A 34 21.36 4.21 -6.86
N GLU A 35 22.66 3.93 -6.94
CA GLU A 35 23.25 2.64 -6.53
C GLU A 35 23.06 2.37 -5.03
N LEU A 36 23.33 3.37 -4.19
CA LEU A 36 23.11 3.28 -2.74
C LEU A 36 21.63 2.96 -2.45
N ARG A 37 20.72 3.68 -3.10
CA ARG A 37 19.29 3.46 -2.93
C ARG A 37 18.83 2.08 -3.41
N ASN A 38 19.37 1.57 -4.51
CA ASN A 38 19.06 0.22 -4.98
C ASN A 38 19.49 -0.82 -3.94
N SER A 39 20.64 -0.64 -3.31
CA SER A 39 21.11 -1.54 -2.24
C SER A 39 20.22 -1.51 -0.99
N ILE A 40 19.61 -0.36 -0.66
CA ILE A 40 18.69 -0.22 0.47
C ILE A 40 17.29 -0.74 0.09
N THR A 41 16.85 -0.57 -1.17
CA THR A 41 15.53 -1.02 -1.66
C THR A 41 15.35 -2.54 -1.60
N GLU A 42 16.44 -3.31 -1.66
CA GLU A 42 16.42 -4.75 -1.42
C GLU A 42 16.04 -5.12 0.03
N GLN A 43 16.20 -4.20 0.97
CA GLN A 43 15.72 -4.37 2.33
C GLN A 43 14.20 -4.15 2.38
N LYS A 44 13.47 -5.13 2.93
CA LYS A 44 12.03 -5.00 3.17
C LYS A 44 11.83 -3.92 4.24
N GLY A 45 11.17 -2.82 3.87
CA GLY A 45 10.84 -1.74 4.79
C GLY A 45 9.83 -2.17 5.84
N GLN A 46 9.52 -1.27 6.78
CA GLN A 46 8.54 -1.54 7.82
C GLN A 46 7.15 -1.76 7.21
N VAL A 47 6.47 -2.84 7.63
CA VAL A 47 5.12 -3.18 7.17
C VAL A 47 4.13 -2.85 8.28
N HIS A 48 3.22 -1.93 8.00
CA HIS A 48 2.12 -1.56 8.89
C HIS A 48 0.83 -2.22 8.43
N LYS A 49 0.12 -2.87 9.36
CA LYS A 49 -1.20 -3.48 9.11
C LYS A 49 -2.27 -2.59 9.70
N VAL A 50 -3.20 -2.15 8.85
CA VAL A 50 -4.35 -1.33 9.23
C VAL A 50 -5.61 -2.11 8.90
N GLN A 51 -6.46 -2.31 9.90
CA GLN A 51 -7.76 -2.96 9.70
C GLN A 51 -8.78 -1.94 9.19
N GLN A 52 -9.47 -2.27 8.11
CA GLN A 52 -10.51 -1.45 7.50
C GLN A 52 -11.85 -2.20 7.51
N THR A 53 -12.88 -1.58 8.06
CA THR A 53 -14.23 -2.14 8.07
C THR A 53 -15.04 -1.62 6.90
N TYR A 54 -15.48 -2.54 6.05
CA TYR A 54 -16.46 -2.27 5.02
C TYR A 54 -17.76 -3.03 5.32
N TYR A 55 -18.83 -2.59 4.68
CA TYR A 55 -20.18 -3.07 4.83
C TYR A 55 -20.79 -3.31 3.46
N LEU A 56 -21.85 -4.13 3.41
CA LEU A 56 -22.60 -4.42 2.19
C LEU A 56 -21.68 -4.94 1.08
N MET A 57 -20.99 -6.05 1.33
CA MET A 57 -20.08 -6.69 0.37
C MET A 57 -18.97 -5.76 -0.17
N GLY A 58 -18.55 -4.78 0.63
CA GLY A 58 -17.50 -3.82 0.24
C GLY A 58 -18.02 -2.58 -0.50
N PHE A 59 -19.34 -2.39 -0.63
CA PHE A 59 -19.90 -1.21 -1.30
C PHE A 59 -19.83 0.06 -0.44
N TYR A 60 -19.91 -0.10 0.88
CA TYR A 60 -19.88 1.03 1.80
C TYR A 60 -18.75 0.85 2.82
N PRO A 61 -17.95 1.87 3.12
CA PRO A 61 -17.87 3.20 2.48
C PRO A 61 -17.16 3.17 1.12
N ALA A 62 -17.61 4.02 0.18
CA ALA A 62 -17.09 4.04 -1.20
C ALA A 62 -15.62 4.46 -1.33
N ALA A 63 -15.12 5.28 -0.40
CA ALA A 63 -13.71 5.64 -0.33
C ALA A 63 -13.29 5.86 1.13
N ARG A 64 -12.17 5.24 1.53
CA ARG A 64 -11.50 5.53 2.80
C ARG A 64 -10.17 6.21 2.49
N VAL A 65 -10.05 7.45 2.92
CA VAL A 65 -8.79 8.18 2.87
C VAL A 65 -7.96 7.73 4.06
N LEU A 66 -6.85 7.03 3.78
CA LEU A 66 -5.83 6.72 4.77
C LEU A 66 -4.67 7.68 4.54
N ASP A 67 -4.32 8.45 5.57
CA ASP A 67 -3.14 9.29 5.51
C ASP A 67 -1.90 8.42 5.75
N THR A 68 -1.26 8.03 4.64
CA THR A 68 -0.05 7.20 4.64
C THR A 68 1.17 7.94 5.18
N ALA A 69 1.16 9.27 5.27
CA ALA A 69 2.27 10.06 5.80
C ALA A 69 2.45 9.86 7.32
N ASN A 70 1.39 9.54 8.05
CA ASN A 70 1.47 9.21 9.48
C ASN A 70 2.16 7.87 9.75
N TYR A 71 2.20 6.98 8.76
CA TYR A 71 2.80 5.66 8.88
C TYR A 71 4.21 5.62 8.27
N CYS A 72 4.39 6.24 7.11
CA CYS A 72 5.66 6.27 6.38
C CYS A 72 6.06 7.74 6.10
N PRO A 73 6.99 8.34 6.87
CA PRO A 73 7.39 9.74 6.66
C PRO A 73 8.11 9.95 5.32
N GLU A 74 8.78 8.91 4.79
CA GLU A 74 9.47 8.95 3.49
C GLU A 74 8.58 8.57 2.30
N GLY A 75 7.32 8.22 2.58
CA GLY A 75 6.33 7.81 1.58
C GLY A 75 6.08 6.30 1.55
N PRO A 76 4.85 5.87 1.22
CA PRO A 76 4.51 4.46 1.09
C PRO A 76 5.16 3.86 -0.17
N LYS A 77 5.65 2.63 -0.09
CA LYS A 77 6.20 1.86 -1.20
C LYS A 77 5.13 1.05 -1.90
N VAL A 78 4.45 0.21 -1.15
CA VAL A 78 3.34 -0.62 -1.62
C VAL A 78 2.20 -0.50 -0.62
N VAL A 79 1.00 -0.29 -1.13
CA VAL A 79 -0.23 -0.50 -0.37
C VAL A 79 -0.91 -1.73 -0.95
N HIS A 80 -1.11 -2.72 -0.11
CA HIS A 80 -1.75 -3.99 -0.45
C HIS A 80 -3.00 -4.14 0.42
N GLN A 81 -4.17 -4.19 -0.23
CA GLN A 81 -5.44 -4.44 0.42
C GLN A 81 -5.92 -5.84 0.08
N TYR A 82 -6.27 -6.62 1.11
CA TYR A 82 -6.74 -7.99 0.97
C TYR A 82 -7.80 -8.35 2.01
N THR A 83 -8.64 -9.33 1.67
CA THR A 83 -9.53 -10.00 2.62
C THR A 83 -8.88 -11.28 3.11
N SER A 84 -8.66 -11.40 4.42
CA SER A 84 -8.14 -12.64 5.01
C SER A 84 -9.22 -13.75 5.07
N PHE A 85 -8.80 -14.98 5.37
CA PHE A 85 -9.75 -16.09 5.51
C PHE A 85 -10.78 -15.85 6.63
N SER A 86 -10.33 -15.32 7.78
CA SER A 86 -11.23 -14.95 8.87
C SER A 86 -12.20 -13.86 8.46
N ASP A 87 -11.76 -12.89 7.66
CA ASP A 87 -12.64 -11.81 7.18
C ASP A 87 -13.76 -12.35 6.29
N GLY A 88 -13.43 -13.27 5.38
CA GLY A 88 -14.41 -13.95 4.54
C GLY A 88 -15.42 -14.78 5.35
N LEU A 89 -14.97 -15.41 6.45
CA LEU A 89 -15.86 -16.14 7.35
C LEU A 89 -16.87 -15.20 8.05
N TYR A 90 -16.41 -14.04 8.55
CA TYR A 90 -17.29 -13.03 9.14
C TYR A 90 -18.28 -12.44 8.13
N GLU A 91 -17.85 -12.27 6.89
CA GLU A 91 -18.73 -11.82 5.81
C GLU A 91 -19.83 -12.84 5.49
N GLN A 92 -19.48 -14.12 5.43
CA GLN A 92 -20.47 -15.19 5.21
C GLN A 92 -21.46 -15.30 6.37
N LEU A 93 -20.98 -15.22 7.61
CA LEU A 93 -21.83 -15.22 8.83
C LEU A 93 -22.78 -14.03 8.88
N SER A 94 -22.32 -12.86 8.42
CA SER A 94 -23.11 -11.63 8.39
C SER A 94 -23.94 -11.48 7.11
N LEU A 95 -24.04 -12.51 6.27
CA LEU A 95 -24.74 -12.48 4.97
C LEU A 95 -24.31 -11.30 4.08
N GLY A 96 -23.03 -10.92 4.16
CA GLY A 96 -22.46 -9.80 3.40
C GLY A 96 -22.71 -8.42 3.99
N ILE A 97 -23.32 -8.29 5.17
CA ILE A 97 -23.52 -6.99 5.82
C ILE A 97 -22.19 -6.43 6.32
N TYR A 98 -21.30 -7.28 6.84
CA TYR A 98 -20.01 -6.88 7.41
C TYR A 98 -18.86 -7.56 6.64
N SER A 99 -18.05 -6.76 5.94
CA SER A 99 -16.94 -7.20 5.10
C SER A 99 -15.64 -6.52 5.56
N PRO A 100 -14.98 -7.05 6.61
CA PRO A 100 -13.70 -6.51 7.05
C PRO A 100 -12.61 -6.77 6.00
N GLN A 101 -11.65 -5.85 5.88
CA GLN A 101 -10.52 -5.94 4.98
C GLN A 101 -9.25 -5.48 5.69
N THR A 102 -8.12 -6.11 5.38
CA THR A 102 -6.82 -5.73 5.91
C THR A 102 -6.06 -4.94 4.86
N LEU A 103 -5.46 -3.82 5.28
CA LEU A 103 -4.60 -2.99 4.44
C LEU A 103 -3.17 -3.03 4.99
N GLU A 104 -2.26 -3.53 4.19
CA GLU A 104 -0.82 -3.57 4.43
C GLU A 104 -0.15 -2.40 3.72
N VAL A 105 0.52 -1.54 4.48
CA VAL A 105 1.38 -0.48 3.97
C VAL A 105 2.82 -0.90 4.18
N GLU A 106 3.54 -1.15 3.10
CA GLU A 106 5.00 -1.29 3.11
C GLU A 106 5.61 0.11 2.92
N CYS A 107 6.44 0.55 3.85
CA CYS A 107 7.21 1.79 3.71
C CYS A 107 8.48 1.57 2.90
N TYR A 108 9.05 2.66 2.37
CA TYR A 108 10.46 2.61 1.97
C TYR A 108 11.36 2.47 3.21
N PRO A 109 12.44 1.68 3.10
CA PRO A 109 13.46 1.52 4.14
C PRO A 109 14.32 2.77 4.34
#